data_AF-A0AAD2G8A3-F1
#
_entry.id   AF-A0AAD2G8A3-F1
#
_cell.length_a   1.000
_cell.length_b   1.000
_cell.length_c   1.000
_cell.angle_alpha   90.00
_cell.angle_beta   90.00
_cell.angle_gamma   90.00
#
_symmetry.space_group_name_H-M   'P 1'
#
loop_
_entity.id
_entity.type
_entity.pdbx_description
1 polymer ?
#
loop_
_entity_poly.entity_id
_entity_poly.type
_entity_poly.pdbx_seq_one_letter_code
_entity_poly.pdbx_strand_id
1 'polypeptide(L)'
;MPSSVSQLKHHKLSNPPLRRLGHQCYCLIALILLSSSSSPSSSFPSVASAANTIKDTPVYGHDDAIFGGIEEQQGDKPFGNVLDAGTGRYSLRWLSTLSLGSKGMTQLTAITADDKMLQSITPLVKKLGIEDITSLVIGNWFGEEEPIPFENDQSLLLFDTIIADYLIGAMDGFSPYQQDLIIPKLAKYLKPGGRLYIVGMEPIPDSSVNKDEDIICQVKRVRDACLLLAGQRPYREYPLEWVTRQVDRTPGIQLVASNKGTTKITATTTTTTTTTYPIRHSGRFIIRQINNGRRWLKMIKPKSLEQEMKNLLDDLENQALEATKDGKKIELSFNYVVSAVKLEEVIIDAAFYSS
;
A
#
# COMPACT_ATOMS: atom_id res chain seq x y z
N MET A 1 -26.33 -59.31 -29.22
CA MET A 1 -25.95 -57.98 -29.73
C MET A 1 -26.33 -56.96 -28.66
N PRO A 2 -25.46 -55.98 -28.36
CA PRO A 2 -24.63 -55.89 -27.14
C PRO A 2 -25.16 -54.81 -26.15
N SER A 3 -24.64 -54.51 -24.95
CA SER A 3 -23.57 -55.01 -24.06
C SER A 3 -23.61 -54.24 -22.73
N SER A 4 -23.24 -54.94 -21.66
CA SER A 4 -22.75 -54.53 -20.33
C SER A 4 -22.47 -53.05 -19.99
N VAL A 5 -22.90 -52.63 -18.78
CA VAL A 5 -22.12 -51.75 -17.89
C VAL A 5 -22.21 -52.29 -16.45
N SER A 6 -21.05 -52.31 -15.79
CA SER A 6 -20.67 -52.97 -14.55
C SER A 6 -21.05 -52.22 -13.28
N GLN A 7 -21.31 -52.99 -12.21
CA GLN A 7 -21.52 -52.52 -10.84
C GLN A 7 -20.17 -52.21 -10.15
N LEU A 8 -20.10 -51.09 -9.43
CA LEU A 8 -18.98 -50.71 -8.57
C LEU A 8 -19.40 -50.76 -7.10
N LYS A 9 -18.56 -51.45 -6.32
CA LYS A 9 -18.74 -51.83 -4.90
C LYS A 9 -18.45 -50.64 -3.96
N HIS A 10 -19.27 -50.52 -2.91
CA HIS A 10 -19.05 -49.66 -1.76
C HIS A 10 -17.95 -50.22 -0.83
N HIS A 11 -16.90 -49.45 -0.57
CA HIS A 11 -15.98 -49.67 0.53
C HIS A 11 -16.24 -48.67 1.67
N LYS A 12 -16.68 -49.19 2.82
CA LYS A 12 -16.62 -48.52 4.12
C LYS A 12 -15.18 -48.62 4.64
N LEU A 13 -14.60 -47.50 5.05
CA LEU A 13 -13.38 -47.47 5.87
C LEU A 13 -13.72 -46.85 7.23
N SER A 14 -13.41 -47.62 8.27
CA SER A 14 -13.58 -47.36 9.69
C SER A 14 -12.37 -46.62 10.27
N ASN A 15 -12.62 -45.60 11.10
CA ASN A 15 -11.60 -44.91 11.92
C ASN A 15 -11.16 -45.78 13.11
N PRO A 16 -9.85 -45.83 13.45
CA PRO A 16 -9.38 -46.32 14.75
C PRO A 16 -9.23 -45.18 15.79
N PRO A 17 -9.14 -45.50 17.10
CA PRO A 17 -9.42 -44.56 18.19
C PRO A 17 -8.20 -43.78 18.68
N LEU A 18 -8.46 -42.56 19.13
CA LEU A 18 -7.57 -41.67 19.89
C LEU A 18 -7.23 -42.27 21.27
N ARG A 19 -5.95 -42.51 21.54
CA ARG A 19 -5.44 -42.71 22.91
C ARG A 19 -4.88 -41.39 23.45
N ARG A 20 -5.47 -40.94 24.56
CA ARG A 20 -4.87 -39.98 25.51
C ARG A 20 -3.70 -40.64 26.23
N LEU A 21 -2.66 -39.87 26.52
CA LEU A 21 -1.92 -39.90 27.79
C LEU A 21 -1.12 -38.61 27.90
N GLY A 22 -1.28 -37.94 29.04
CA GLY A 22 -0.58 -36.70 29.36
C GLY A 22 0.56 -36.89 30.36
N HIS A 23 1.22 -35.77 30.60
CA HIS A 23 1.97 -35.35 31.80
C HIS A 23 3.29 -36.06 32.18
N GLN A 24 4.36 -35.27 31.96
CA GLN A 24 5.39 -34.83 32.90
C GLN A 24 6.60 -35.70 33.30
N CYS A 25 7.76 -35.04 33.14
CA CYS A 25 9.01 -35.04 33.91
C CYS A 25 9.92 -36.29 33.89
N TYR A 26 11.14 -36.16 33.36
CA TYR A 26 12.35 -35.85 34.16
C TYR A 26 13.50 -35.37 33.25
N CYS A 27 14.30 -34.44 33.78
CA CYS A 27 15.53 -33.88 33.20
C CYS A 27 16.62 -34.93 32.97
N LEU A 28 17.43 -34.75 31.92
CA LEU A 28 18.88 -34.76 32.09
C LEU A 28 19.57 -33.94 31.00
N ILE A 29 20.57 -33.19 31.46
CA ILE A 29 21.39 -32.19 30.78
C ILE A 29 22.35 -32.84 29.78
N ALA A 30 22.51 -32.23 28.60
CA ALA A 30 23.75 -32.33 27.81
C ALA A 30 23.97 -31.04 27.00
N LEU A 31 24.97 -30.27 27.43
CA LEU A 31 25.62 -29.17 26.71
C LEU A 31 26.05 -29.62 25.31
N ILE A 32 25.59 -28.95 24.24
CA ILE A 32 26.37 -28.71 23.00
C ILE A 32 25.94 -27.36 22.38
N LEU A 33 26.87 -26.41 22.43
CA LEU A 33 27.12 -25.27 21.51
C LEU A 33 25.93 -24.42 21.03
N LEU A 34 25.85 -23.22 21.59
CA LEU A 34 25.17 -22.05 21.02
C LEU A 34 25.72 -21.73 19.62
N SER A 35 25.00 -22.16 18.59
CA SER A 35 24.95 -21.43 17.32
C SER A 35 23.60 -20.73 17.26
N SER A 36 23.59 -19.47 17.70
CA SER A 36 22.50 -18.53 17.49
C SER A 36 22.26 -18.35 16.00
N SER A 37 21.27 -19.06 15.45
CA SER A 37 20.71 -18.78 14.14
C SER A 37 19.84 -17.52 14.27
N SER A 38 20.47 -16.36 14.09
CA SER A 38 19.76 -15.12 13.77
C SER A 38 19.07 -15.31 12.43
N SER A 39 17.75 -15.45 12.44
CA SER A 39 16.91 -15.29 11.25
C SER A 39 17.20 -13.92 10.65
N PRO A 40 17.53 -13.80 9.35
CA PRO A 40 17.69 -12.50 8.73
C PRO A 40 16.30 -11.86 8.65
N SER A 41 16.03 -10.89 9.53
CA SER A 41 14.92 -9.95 9.36
C SER A 41 15.13 -9.24 8.02
N SER A 42 14.43 -9.69 6.99
CA SER A 42 14.48 -9.10 5.65
C SER A 42 13.80 -7.73 5.71
N SER A 43 14.57 -6.69 6.02
CA SER A 43 14.10 -5.31 5.96
C SER A 43 13.80 -4.97 4.50
N PHE A 44 12.54 -4.86 4.14
CA PHE A 44 12.11 -4.29 2.87
C PHE A 44 12.41 -2.79 2.90
N PRO A 45 13.26 -2.25 2.00
CA PRO A 45 13.38 -0.81 1.88
C PRO A 45 12.07 -0.25 1.31
N SER A 46 11.43 0.64 2.08
CA SER A 46 10.37 1.52 1.60
C SER A 46 10.68 2.06 0.19
N VAL A 47 9.72 2.04 -0.74
CA VAL A 47 9.81 2.78 -2.03
C VAL A 47 9.85 4.31 -1.81
N ALA A 48 9.89 4.79 -0.57
CA ALA A 48 10.38 6.12 -0.21
C ALA A 48 11.91 6.23 -0.01
N SER A 49 12.72 5.22 -0.38
CA SER A 49 14.19 5.27 -0.26
C SER A 49 14.92 5.45 -1.60
N ALA A 50 14.87 6.68 -2.10
CA ALA A 50 15.92 7.21 -2.95
C ALA A 50 16.24 8.63 -2.48
N ALA A 51 17.37 8.77 -1.80
CA ALA A 51 17.93 10.03 -1.37
C ALA A 51 18.21 10.96 -2.56
N ASN A 52 17.18 11.68 -3.00
CA ASN A 52 17.35 13.12 -3.03
C ASN A 52 17.62 13.55 -1.60
N THR A 53 18.41 14.58 -1.38
CA THR A 53 18.30 15.37 -0.16
C THR A 53 16.86 15.92 -0.15
N ILE A 54 15.88 15.10 0.25
CA ILE A 54 14.50 15.49 0.40
C ILE A 54 14.60 16.55 1.49
N LYS A 55 14.45 17.80 1.07
CA LYS A 55 14.43 18.90 2.02
C LYS A 55 13.35 18.55 3.03
N ASP A 56 13.70 18.53 4.31
CA ASP A 56 12.75 18.33 5.42
C ASP A 56 11.82 19.55 5.59
N THR A 57 11.47 20.20 4.49
CA THR A 57 10.57 21.33 4.43
C THR A 57 9.15 20.83 4.20
N PRO A 58 8.12 21.55 4.64
CA PRO A 58 6.75 21.18 4.33
C PRO A 58 6.47 21.02 2.83
N VAL A 59 5.42 20.25 2.50
CA VAL A 59 4.88 20.10 1.14
C VAL A 59 3.45 20.61 1.17
N TYR A 60 3.16 21.70 0.49
CA TYR A 60 1.81 22.26 0.46
C TYR A 60 0.97 21.59 -0.62
N GLY A 61 -0.35 21.45 -0.41
CA GLY A 61 -1.24 20.87 -1.41
C GLY A 61 -1.21 21.60 -2.75
N HIS A 62 -0.97 22.91 -2.79
CA HIS A 62 -0.83 23.63 -4.07
C HIS A 62 0.45 23.27 -4.86
N ASP A 63 1.44 22.67 -4.21
CA ASP A 63 2.70 22.22 -4.84
C ASP A 63 2.63 20.74 -5.28
N ASP A 64 1.60 20.00 -4.87
CA ASP A 64 1.44 18.58 -5.15
C ASP A 64 0.01 18.27 -5.61
N ALA A 65 -0.14 17.80 -6.85
CA ALA A 65 -1.46 17.61 -7.45
C ALA A 65 -2.34 16.59 -6.69
N ILE A 66 -1.74 15.56 -6.09
CA ILE A 66 -2.47 14.53 -5.34
C ILE A 66 -3.00 15.13 -4.04
N PHE A 67 -2.11 15.74 -3.25
CA PHE A 67 -2.45 16.30 -1.96
C PHE A 67 -3.36 17.53 -2.07
N GLY A 68 -3.12 18.40 -3.05
CA GLY A 68 -4.03 19.49 -3.38
C GLY A 68 -5.41 18.98 -3.83
N GLY A 69 -5.45 17.83 -4.51
CA GLY A 69 -6.69 17.15 -4.84
C GLY A 69 -7.45 16.63 -3.63
N ILE A 70 -6.75 16.05 -2.65
CA ILE A 70 -7.35 15.64 -1.37
C ILE A 70 -7.91 16.86 -0.63
N GLU A 71 -7.15 17.95 -0.53
CA GLU A 71 -7.60 19.20 0.09
C GLU A 71 -8.83 19.80 -0.61
N GLU A 72 -8.88 19.75 -1.94
CA GLU A 72 -10.05 20.20 -2.71
C GLU A 72 -11.28 19.33 -2.45
N GLN A 73 -11.10 18.00 -2.41
CA GLN A 73 -12.19 17.07 -2.12
C GLN A 73 -12.68 17.16 -0.67
N GLN A 74 -11.78 17.51 0.26
CA GLN A 74 -12.11 17.79 1.65
C GLN A 74 -12.96 19.07 1.76
N GLY A 75 -12.66 20.07 0.92
CA GLY A 75 -13.37 21.36 0.89
C GLY A 75 -13.22 22.11 2.21
N ASP A 76 -14.34 22.64 2.72
CA ASP A 76 -14.37 23.39 3.98
C ASP A 76 -14.47 22.49 5.23
N LYS A 77 -14.56 21.16 5.05
CA LYS A 77 -14.66 20.24 6.19
C LYS A 77 -13.30 20.15 6.90
N PRO A 78 -13.22 20.34 8.24
CA PRO A 78 -11.96 20.16 8.95
C PRO A 78 -11.45 18.72 8.83
N PHE A 79 -10.14 18.54 8.74
CA PHE A 79 -9.52 17.21 8.72
C PHE A 79 -9.70 16.46 10.06
N GLY A 80 -9.75 17.18 11.18
CA GLY A 80 -10.02 16.63 12.52
C GLY A 80 -8.90 15.72 13.02
N ASN A 81 -9.27 14.64 13.70
CA ASN A 81 -8.34 13.58 14.11
C ASN A 81 -7.99 12.72 12.88
N VAL A 82 -6.73 12.73 12.48
CA VAL A 82 -6.24 12.10 11.24
C VAL A 82 -5.45 10.83 11.55
N LEU A 83 -5.72 9.78 10.78
CA LEU A 83 -4.88 8.60 10.69
C LEU A 83 -4.14 8.58 9.35
N ASP A 84 -2.81 8.60 9.38
CA ASP A 84 -1.95 8.20 8.26
C ASP A 84 -1.64 6.71 8.39
N ALA A 85 -2.38 5.88 7.65
CA ALA A 85 -2.40 4.44 7.80
C ALA A 85 -1.15 3.73 7.23
N GLY A 86 -0.26 4.47 6.57
CA GLY A 86 0.96 3.93 5.95
C GLY A 86 2.00 5.01 5.79
N THR A 87 2.37 5.64 6.91
CA THR A 87 3.13 6.88 6.90
C THR A 87 4.51 6.73 6.28
N GLY A 88 4.85 7.74 5.49
CA GLY A 88 6.18 7.94 4.94
C GLY A 88 6.61 9.39 5.08
N ARG A 89 7.86 9.68 4.72
CA ARG A 89 8.42 11.04 4.82
C ARG A 89 7.61 12.07 4.02
N TYR A 90 7.03 11.68 2.88
CA TYR A 90 6.38 12.61 1.97
C TYR A 90 4.97 12.99 2.44
N SER A 91 4.13 12.01 2.79
CA SER A 91 2.81 12.24 3.40
C SER A 91 2.94 13.07 4.68
N LEU A 92 3.90 12.75 5.55
CA LEU A 92 4.13 13.47 6.80
C LEU A 92 4.46 14.96 6.59
N ARG A 93 5.25 15.28 5.56
CA ARG A 93 5.57 16.69 5.21
C ARG A 93 4.34 17.46 4.76
N TRP A 94 3.39 16.81 4.09
CA TRP A 94 2.12 17.42 3.73
C TRP A 94 1.16 17.53 4.91
N LEU A 95 0.98 16.46 5.68
CA LEU A 95 0.15 16.44 6.88
C LEU A 95 0.55 17.53 7.87
N SER A 96 1.86 17.83 7.98
CA SER A 96 2.32 18.95 8.81
C SER A 96 1.76 20.31 8.39
N THR A 97 1.42 20.53 7.12
CA THR A 97 0.78 21.78 6.68
C THR A 97 -0.70 21.85 7.07
N LEU A 98 -1.35 20.71 7.32
CA LEU A 98 -2.77 20.67 7.67
C LEU A 98 -3.01 21.11 9.11
N SER A 99 -2.03 20.91 10.00
CA SER A 99 -2.07 21.39 11.39
C SER A 99 -1.59 22.83 11.54
N LEU A 100 -0.61 23.24 10.73
CA LEU A 100 -0.07 24.60 10.76
C LEU A 100 -0.99 25.62 10.05
N GLY A 101 -1.89 25.15 9.19
CA GLY A 101 -2.80 25.98 8.41
C GLY A 101 -4.25 26.00 8.93
N SER A 102 -5.16 26.55 8.11
CA SER A 102 -6.59 26.64 8.39
C SER A 102 -7.38 25.35 8.09
N LYS A 103 -6.70 24.22 7.88
CA LYS A 103 -7.32 22.95 7.43
C LYS A 103 -7.88 22.11 8.58
N GLY A 104 -7.65 22.52 9.82
CA GLY A 104 -8.35 21.99 10.99
C GLY A 104 -7.99 20.55 11.35
N MET A 105 -6.75 20.10 11.08
CA MET A 105 -6.22 18.87 11.66
C MET A 105 -5.91 19.11 13.14
N THR A 106 -6.46 18.29 14.03
CA THR A 106 -6.33 18.45 15.48
C THR A 106 -5.36 17.45 16.11
N GLN A 107 -5.27 16.25 15.56
CA GLN A 107 -4.36 15.19 15.98
C GLN A 107 -3.95 14.35 14.77
N LEU A 108 -2.76 13.76 14.83
CA LEU A 108 -2.23 12.85 13.83
C LEU A 108 -1.76 11.55 14.49
N THR A 109 -2.31 10.42 14.04
CA THR A 109 -1.73 9.09 14.29
C THR A 109 -1.08 8.61 13.00
N ALA A 110 0.23 8.36 13.02
CA ALA A 110 1.00 7.99 11.83
C ALA A 110 1.63 6.62 12.02
N ILE A 111 1.21 5.64 11.21
CA ILE A 111 1.58 4.23 11.36
C ILE A 111 2.56 3.82 10.28
N THR A 112 3.64 3.14 10.67
CA THR A 112 4.54 2.47 9.72
C THR A 112 4.86 1.06 10.21
N ALA A 113 5.08 0.13 9.29
CA ALA A 113 5.54 -1.24 9.57
C ALA A 113 7.07 -1.40 9.35
N ASP A 114 7.79 -0.30 9.12
CA ASP A 114 9.22 -0.30 8.84
C ASP A 114 9.97 0.50 9.92
N ASP A 115 10.75 -0.19 10.76
CA ASP A 115 11.59 0.43 11.79
C ASP A 115 12.52 1.51 11.23
N LYS A 116 13.08 1.31 10.03
CA LYS A 116 13.96 2.31 9.41
C LYS A 116 13.15 3.53 9.01
N MET A 117 11.90 3.34 8.57
CA MET A 117 11.00 4.45 8.31
C MET A 117 10.72 5.22 9.61
N LEU A 118 10.36 4.53 10.69
CA LEU A 118 10.11 5.14 12.00
C LEU A 118 11.31 5.97 12.48
N GLN A 119 12.51 5.40 12.42
CA GLN A 119 13.76 6.08 12.77
C GLN A 119 13.99 7.32 11.89
N SER A 120 13.60 7.27 10.61
CA SER A 120 13.77 8.40 9.70
C SER A 120 12.75 9.53 9.92
N ILE A 121 11.50 9.20 10.29
CA ILE A 121 10.42 10.19 10.43
C ILE A 121 10.37 10.82 11.83
N THR A 122 10.85 10.14 12.86
CA THR A 122 10.92 10.68 14.23
C THR A 122 11.60 12.05 14.31
N PRO A 123 12.83 12.25 13.78
CA PRO A 123 13.45 13.59 13.76
C PRO A 123 12.73 14.58 12.83
N LEU A 124 12.02 14.08 11.81
CA LEU A 124 11.27 14.90 10.86
C LEU A 124 10.04 15.52 11.52
N VAL A 125 9.28 14.77 12.32
CA VAL A 125 8.13 15.27 13.11
C VAL A 125 8.54 16.51 13.93
N LYS A 126 9.64 16.38 14.69
CA LYS A 126 10.19 17.48 15.49
C LYS A 126 10.61 18.68 14.64
N LYS A 127 11.23 18.42 13.49
CA LYS A 127 11.67 19.50 12.59
C LYS A 127 10.50 20.23 11.92
N LEU A 128 9.38 19.54 11.74
CA LEU A 128 8.14 20.11 11.21
C LEU A 128 7.30 20.80 12.30
N GLY A 129 7.65 20.67 13.58
CA GLY A 129 6.97 21.34 14.70
C GLY A 129 5.57 20.77 14.98
N ILE A 130 5.38 19.46 14.78
CA ILE A 130 4.10 18.77 14.96
C ILE A 130 4.17 17.65 15.99
N GLU A 131 5.22 17.59 16.81
CA GLU A 131 5.43 16.57 17.83
C GLU A 131 4.30 16.50 18.86
N ASP A 132 3.73 17.64 19.25
CA ASP A 132 2.72 17.72 20.32
C ASP A 132 1.37 17.14 19.89
N ILE A 133 1.15 17.00 18.58
CA ILE A 133 -0.10 16.48 18.00
C ILE A 133 0.08 15.15 17.28
N THR A 134 1.31 14.62 17.21
CA THR A 134 1.63 13.44 16.41
C THR A 134 1.97 12.24 17.29
N SER A 135 1.20 11.17 17.14
CA SER A 135 1.50 9.84 17.67
C SER A 135 2.12 8.99 16.56
N LEU A 136 3.42 8.68 16.68
CA LEU A 136 4.10 7.73 15.80
C LEU A 136 3.91 6.31 16.31
N VAL A 137 3.45 5.41 15.43
CA VAL A 137 3.15 4.02 15.76
C VAL A 137 3.93 3.10 14.85
N ILE A 138 4.76 2.23 15.43
CA ILE A 138 5.30 1.06 14.74
C ILE A 138 4.27 -0.07 14.84
N GLY A 139 3.93 -0.67 13.71
CA GLY A 139 3.01 -1.79 13.67
C GLY A 139 2.58 -2.15 12.27
N ASN A 140 2.20 -3.40 12.10
CA ASN A 140 1.68 -3.92 10.86
C ASN A 140 0.18 -4.23 11.02
N TRP A 141 -0.64 -3.71 10.11
CA TRP A 141 -2.09 -3.95 10.08
C TRP A 141 -2.49 -5.42 10.12
N PHE A 142 -1.62 -6.34 9.72
CA PHE A 142 -1.93 -7.78 9.80
C PHE A 142 -0.77 -8.59 10.39
N GLY A 143 0.12 -7.92 11.15
CA GLY A 143 1.19 -8.59 11.88
C GLY A 143 0.70 -9.13 13.21
N GLU A 144 1.04 -10.39 13.50
CA GLU A 144 0.78 -10.99 14.82
C GLU A 144 1.85 -10.59 15.84
N GLU A 145 3.08 -10.39 15.40
CA GLU A 145 4.24 -10.05 16.25
C GLU A 145 4.32 -8.56 16.59
N GLU A 146 3.81 -7.70 15.70
CA GLU A 146 3.82 -6.23 15.85
C GLU A 146 2.41 -5.67 15.56
N PRO A 147 1.41 -6.00 16.39
CA PRO A 147 0.06 -5.50 16.21
C PRO A 147 0.01 -4.00 16.48
N ILE A 148 -0.85 -3.30 15.76
CA ILE A 148 -1.10 -1.88 16.04
C ILE A 148 -1.74 -1.77 17.44
N PRO A 149 -1.15 -1.00 18.38
CA PRO A 149 -1.49 -1.09 19.81
C PRO A 149 -2.97 -0.85 20.15
N PHE A 150 -3.65 0.00 19.38
CA PHE A 150 -5.05 0.34 19.61
C PHE A 150 -6.05 -0.60 18.92
N GLU A 151 -5.62 -1.66 18.23
CA GLU A 151 -6.57 -2.66 17.68
C GLU A 151 -7.22 -3.52 18.77
N ASN A 152 -6.55 -3.69 19.91
CA ASN A 152 -7.02 -4.51 21.02
C ASN A 152 -7.93 -3.74 21.99
N ASP A 153 -7.96 -2.41 21.90
CA ASP A 153 -8.89 -1.54 22.60
C ASP A 153 -9.90 -0.95 21.59
N GLN A 154 -10.82 -1.80 21.13
CA GLN A 154 -11.81 -1.46 20.10
C GLN A 154 -12.81 -0.37 20.57
N SER A 155 -12.73 0.03 21.84
CA SER A 155 -13.40 1.20 22.36
C SER A 155 -12.56 2.47 22.10
N LEU A 156 -13.07 3.32 21.20
CA LEU A 156 -12.98 4.80 21.22
C LEU A 156 -11.99 5.52 20.30
N LEU A 157 -10.98 4.90 19.67
CA LEU A 157 -10.13 5.65 18.73
C LEU A 157 -10.73 5.67 17.32
N LEU A 158 -11.62 6.63 17.09
CA LEU A 158 -12.17 6.94 15.77
C LEU A 158 -11.54 8.20 15.18
N PHE A 159 -11.36 8.17 13.86
CA PHE A 159 -10.75 9.24 13.08
C PHE A 159 -11.80 9.97 12.24
N ASP A 160 -11.63 11.28 12.14
CA ASP A 160 -12.44 12.12 11.23
C ASP A 160 -11.96 11.93 9.78
N THR A 161 -10.66 11.71 9.59
CA THR A 161 -10.06 11.45 8.29
C THR A 161 -9.02 10.33 8.37
N ILE A 162 -9.05 9.40 7.42
CA ILE A 162 -8.03 8.37 7.23
C ILE A 162 -7.39 8.57 5.86
N ILE A 163 -6.06 8.59 5.82
CA ILE A 163 -5.24 8.64 4.61
C ILE A 163 -4.52 7.31 4.45
N ALA A 164 -4.72 6.66 3.30
CA ALA A 164 -4.01 5.46 2.87
C ALA A 164 -3.18 5.82 1.62
N ASP A 165 -2.06 6.50 1.82
CA ASP A 165 -1.17 6.98 0.75
C ASP A 165 -0.23 5.86 0.27
N TYR A 166 -0.50 5.27 -0.91
CA TYR A 166 0.22 4.10 -1.46
C TYR A 166 0.29 2.86 -0.56
N LEU A 167 -0.51 2.82 0.51
CA LEU A 167 -0.52 1.74 1.49
C LEU A 167 -0.78 0.38 0.83
N ILE A 168 -1.85 0.28 0.04
CA ILE A 168 -2.28 -0.99 -0.58
C ILE A 168 -1.16 -1.59 -1.44
N GLY A 169 -0.43 -0.74 -2.18
CA GLY A 169 0.66 -1.21 -3.02
C GLY A 169 1.90 -1.64 -2.25
N ALA A 170 2.18 -0.97 -1.13
CA ALA A 170 3.27 -1.33 -0.23
C ALA A 170 3.02 -2.64 0.53
N MET A 171 1.76 -3.00 0.79
CA MET A 171 1.38 -4.16 1.60
C MET A 171 1.96 -5.49 1.10
N ASP A 172 2.28 -5.67 -0.19
CA ASP A 172 2.86 -6.95 -0.64
C ASP A 172 4.24 -7.26 0.00
N GLY A 173 4.94 -6.21 0.46
CA GLY A 173 6.19 -6.33 1.21
C GLY A 173 6.01 -6.55 2.72
N PHE A 174 4.84 -6.23 3.30
CA PHE A 174 4.64 -6.24 4.76
C PHE A 174 3.57 -7.23 5.22
N SER A 175 2.46 -7.31 4.48
CA SER A 175 1.30 -8.14 4.74
C SER A 175 0.80 -8.76 3.43
N PRO A 176 1.56 -9.72 2.87
CA PRO A 176 1.24 -10.30 1.57
C PRO A 176 -0.12 -10.98 1.60
N TYR A 177 -0.87 -10.84 0.51
CA TYR A 177 -2.20 -11.43 0.29
C TYR A 177 -3.34 -10.86 1.15
N GLN A 178 -3.13 -9.70 1.79
CA GLN A 178 -4.15 -9.07 2.66
C GLN A 178 -4.69 -7.75 2.10
N GLN A 179 -4.35 -7.39 0.87
CA GLN A 179 -4.66 -6.09 0.26
C GLN A 179 -6.16 -5.84 0.10
N ASP A 180 -6.97 -6.88 -0.07
CA ASP A 180 -8.42 -6.81 -0.13
C ASP A 180 -9.08 -6.59 1.24
N LEU A 181 -8.35 -6.87 2.33
CA LEU A 181 -8.86 -6.78 3.71
C LEU A 181 -8.64 -5.41 4.34
N ILE A 182 -7.73 -4.59 3.81
CA ILE A 182 -7.33 -3.32 4.44
C ILE A 182 -8.44 -2.27 4.44
N ILE A 183 -9.22 -2.15 3.36
CA ILE A 183 -10.28 -1.14 3.27
C ILE A 183 -11.40 -1.42 4.31
N PRO A 184 -11.96 -2.64 4.41
CA PRO A 184 -12.87 -2.98 5.50
C PRO A 184 -12.27 -2.78 6.89
N LYS A 185 -10.96 -3.01 7.06
CA LYS A 185 -10.28 -2.82 8.33
C LYS A 185 -10.19 -1.33 8.71
N LEU A 186 -9.75 -0.47 7.79
CA LEU A 186 -9.66 0.98 8.01
C LEU A 186 -11.05 1.60 8.25
N ALA A 187 -12.08 1.13 7.54
CA ALA A 187 -13.45 1.62 7.67
C ALA A 187 -14.05 1.45 9.09
N LYS A 188 -13.50 0.57 9.93
CA LYS A 188 -13.91 0.40 11.34
C LYS A 188 -13.44 1.53 12.24
N TYR A 189 -12.35 2.20 11.87
CA TYR A 189 -11.76 3.29 12.65
C TYR A 189 -12.25 4.67 12.19
N LEU A 190 -13.17 4.74 11.23
CA LEU A 190 -13.70 5.99 10.71
C LEU A 190 -14.97 6.39 11.47
N LYS A 191 -15.03 7.63 11.98
CA LYS A 191 -16.24 8.19 12.59
C LYS A 191 -17.39 8.22 11.57
N PRO A 192 -18.66 8.15 12.00
CA PRO A 192 -19.80 8.51 11.15
C PRO A 192 -19.57 9.86 10.45
N GLY A 193 -19.78 9.90 9.14
CA GLY A 193 -19.49 11.06 8.30
C GLY A 193 -18.00 11.32 8.02
N GLY A 194 -17.07 10.58 8.62
CA GLY A 194 -15.63 10.70 8.38
C GLY A 194 -15.22 10.33 6.95
N ARG A 195 -14.04 10.78 6.50
CA ARG A 195 -13.54 10.52 5.14
C ARG A 195 -12.35 9.57 5.11
N LEU A 196 -12.36 8.64 4.16
CA LEU A 196 -11.23 7.80 3.79
C LEU A 196 -10.70 8.24 2.42
N TYR A 197 -9.42 8.53 2.33
CA TYR A 197 -8.72 8.81 1.08
C TYR A 197 -7.72 7.70 0.80
N ILE A 198 -7.83 7.10 -0.39
CA ILE A 198 -6.93 6.03 -0.85
C ILE A 198 -6.18 6.57 -2.06
N VAL A 199 -4.87 6.68 -1.92
CA VAL A 199 -3.98 7.06 -3.03
C VAL A 199 -3.32 5.80 -3.58
N GLY A 200 -3.29 5.69 -4.90
CA GLY A 200 -2.57 4.61 -5.57
C GLY A 200 -2.16 5.01 -6.97
N MET A 201 -1.58 4.05 -7.69
CA MET A 201 -1.14 4.21 -9.08
C MET A 201 -1.75 3.13 -9.96
N GLU A 202 -2.13 3.49 -11.18
CA GLU A 202 -2.55 2.52 -12.19
C GLU A 202 -1.34 1.64 -12.57
N PRO A 203 -1.48 0.31 -12.61
CA PRO A 203 -0.35 -0.54 -12.97
C PRO A 203 0.25 -0.18 -14.33
N ILE A 204 1.58 -0.09 -14.38
CA ILE A 204 2.30 0.03 -15.66
C ILE A 204 2.01 -1.25 -16.47
N PRO A 205 1.51 -1.13 -17.72
CA PRO A 205 1.17 -2.27 -18.54
C PRO A 205 2.42 -3.11 -18.86
N ASP A 206 2.22 -4.35 -19.30
CA ASP A 206 3.34 -5.24 -19.61
C ASP A 206 4.07 -4.85 -20.91
N SER A 207 3.40 -4.11 -21.80
CA SER A 207 3.95 -3.57 -23.04
C SER A 207 3.15 -2.36 -23.52
N SER A 208 3.77 -1.52 -24.34
CA SER A 208 3.09 -0.49 -25.14
C SER A 208 3.37 -0.64 -26.63
N VAL A 209 2.42 -0.21 -27.46
CA VAL A 209 2.62 -0.09 -28.92
C VAL A 209 3.53 1.10 -29.26
N ASN A 210 3.61 2.08 -28.37
CA ASN A 210 4.53 3.21 -28.49
C ASN A 210 5.89 2.78 -27.92
N LYS A 211 6.94 2.86 -28.75
CA LYS A 211 8.29 2.44 -28.39
C LYS A 211 8.84 3.17 -27.16
N ASP A 212 8.56 4.47 -27.02
CA ASP A 212 9.08 5.25 -25.90
C ASP A 212 8.41 4.85 -24.59
N GLU A 213 7.10 4.58 -24.63
CA GLU A 213 6.36 4.05 -23.47
C GLU A 213 6.78 2.61 -23.14
N ASP A 214 7.04 1.79 -24.16
CA ASP A 214 7.41 0.39 -23.97
C ASP A 214 8.77 0.24 -23.26
N ILE A 215 9.67 1.21 -23.40
CA ILE A 215 10.91 1.28 -22.59
C ILE A 215 10.57 1.32 -21.09
N ILE A 216 9.54 2.06 -20.67
CA ILE A 216 9.12 2.13 -19.27
C ILE A 216 8.54 0.77 -18.82
N CYS A 217 7.72 0.14 -19.67
CA CYS A 217 7.18 -1.20 -19.42
C CYS A 217 8.30 -2.23 -19.23
N GLN A 218 9.32 -2.19 -20.10
CA GLN A 218 10.50 -3.06 -20.03
C GLN A 218 11.33 -2.78 -18.77
N VAL A 219 11.61 -1.51 -18.46
CA VAL A 219 12.33 -1.13 -17.23
C VAL A 219 11.61 -1.66 -15.99
N LYS A 220 10.28 -1.52 -15.90
CA LYS A 220 9.49 -2.08 -14.79
C LYS A 220 9.66 -3.60 -14.70
N ARG A 221 9.49 -4.33 -15.81
CA ARG A 221 9.64 -5.80 -15.84
C ARG A 221 11.04 -6.25 -15.43
N VAL A 222 12.09 -5.62 -15.96
CA VAL A 222 13.49 -6.00 -15.69
C VAL A 222 13.89 -5.64 -14.26
N ARG A 223 13.47 -4.48 -13.75
CA ARG A 223 13.66 -4.09 -12.34
C ARG A 223 13.03 -5.12 -11.41
N ASP A 224 11.77 -5.47 -11.65
CA ASP A 224 11.03 -6.41 -10.79
C ASP A 224 11.59 -7.84 -10.92
N ALA A 225 12.04 -8.24 -12.11
CA ALA A 225 12.74 -9.50 -12.30
C ALA A 225 14.06 -9.56 -11.50
N CYS A 226 14.86 -8.50 -11.49
CA CYS A 226 16.08 -8.43 -10.67
C CYS A 226 15.77 -8.60 -9.18
N LEU A 227 14.70 -7.97 -8.71
CA LEU A 227 14.25 -8.03 -7.33
C LEU A 227 13.77 -9.45 -6.96
N LEU A 228 12.95 -10.08 -7.81
CA LEU A 228 12.47 -11.46 -7.62
C LEU A 228 13.62 -12.48 -7.64
N LEU A 229 14.58 -12.33 -8.56
CA LEU A 229 15.76 -13.19 -8.64
C LEU A 229 16.69 -13.04 -7.41
N ALA A 230 16.60 -11.93 -6.69
CA ALA A 230 17.27 -11.71 -5.42
C ALA A 230 16.46 -12.20 -4.20
N GLY A 231 15.36 -12.93 -4.43
CA GLY A 231 14.50 -13.46 -3.36
C GLY A 231 13.66 -12.39 -2.66
N GLN A 232 13.49 -11.22 -3.27
CA GLN A 232 12.70 -10.12 -2.73
C GLN A 232 11.33 -10.03 -3.40
N ARG A 233 10.42 -9.25 -2.82
CA ARG A 233 9.06 -9.00 -3.37
C ARG A 233 8.93 -7.57 -3.87
N PRO A 234 8.46 -7.35 -5.12
CA PRO A 234 8.11 -6.02 -5.60
C PRO A 234 6.83 -5.53 -4.94
N TYR A 235 6.69 -4.21 -4.86
CA TYR A 235 5.39 -3.60 -4.61
C TYR A 235 4.44 -3.90 -5.76
N ARG A 236 3.15 -3.95 -5.45
CA ARG A 236 2.12 -4.29 -6.42
C ARG A 236 1.10 -3.19 -6.49
N GLU A 237 1.09 -2.48 -7.60
CA GLU A 237 0.05 -1.50 -7.85
C GLU A 237 -1.27 -2.19 -8.20
N TYR A 238 -2.38 -1.54 -7.84
CA TYR A 238 -3.73 -2.05 -8.06
C TYR A 238 -4.48 -1.08 -8.98
N PRO A 239 -5.20 -1.57 -10.01
CA PRO A 239 -5.98 -0.70 -10.88
C PRO A 239 -6.99 0.14 -10.09
N LEU A 240 -7.23 1.38 -10.55
CA LEU A 240 -8.25 2.25 -9.96
C LEU A 240 -9.59 1.51 -9.83
N GLU A 241 -10.01 0.83 -10.91
CA GLU A 241 -11.27 0.09 -10.93
C GLU A 241 -11.32 -0.99 -9.83
N TRP A 242 -10.19 -1.63 -9.52
CA TRP A 242 -10.13 -2.62 -8.46
C TRP A 242 -10.35 -1.98 -7.10
N VAL A 243 -9.67 -0.87 -6.80
CA VAL A 243 -9.80 -0.16 -5.53
C VAL A 243 -11.23 0.36 -5.33
N THR A 244 -11.82 0.97 -6.37
CA THR A 244 -13.20 1.46 -6.36
C THR A 244 -14.18 0.33 -6.03
N ARG A 245 -14.05 -0.84 -6.68
CA ARG A 245 -14.90 -2.00 -6.37
C ARG A 245 -14.73 -2.51 -4.94
N GLN A 246 -13.53 -2.42 -4.34
CA GLN A 246 -13.34 -2.81 -2.94
C GLN A 246 -14.06 -1.84 -2.00
N VAL A 247 -14.02 -0.54 -2.28
CA VAL A 247 -14.79 0.46 -1.51
C VAL A 247 -16.29 0.19 -1.62
N ASP A 248 -16.82 0.01 -2.83
CA ASP A 248 -18.26 -0.25 -3.05
C ASP A 248 -18.77 -1.52 -2.35
N ARG A 249 -17.89 -2.52 -2.19
CA ARG A 249 -18.21 -3.77 -1.49
C ARG A 249 -18.06 -3.68 0.02
N THR A 250 -17.47 -2.61 0.55
CA THR A 250 -17.21 -2.44 1.98
C THR A 250 -18.43 -1.85 2.67
N PRO A 251 -19.09 -2.56 3.60
CA PRO A 251 -20.27 -2.04 4.28
C PRO A 251 -19.98 -0.80 5.13
N GLY A 252 -20.94 0.13 5.14
CA GLY A 252 -20.90 1.32 6.00
C GLY A 252 -20.00 2.45 5.50
N ILE A 253 -19.38 2.32 4.32
CA ILE A 253 -18.76 3.44 3.60
C ILE A 253 -19.38 3.56 2.20
N GLN A 254 -19.29 4.76 1.62
CA GLN A 254 -19.76 5.04 0.28
C GLN A 254 -18.74 5.89 -0.47
N LEU A 255 -18.56 5.63 -1.76
CA LEU A 255 -17.75 6.48 -2.63
C LEU A 255 -18.26 7.92 -2.65
N VAL A 256 -17.33 8.88 -2.61
CA VAL A 256 -17.62 10.30 -2.82
C VAL A 256 -17.31 10.65 -4.27
N ALA A 257 -18.27 11.26 -4.96
CA ALA A 257 -18.06 11.74 -6.32
C ALA A 257 -17.03 12.88 -6.33
N SER A 258 -16.04 12.80 -7.23
CA SER A 258 -15.12 13.92 -7.46
C SER A 258 -15.72 14.98 -8.38
N ASN A 259 -15.47 16.24 -8.05
CA ASN A 259 -15.84 17.40 -8.88
C ASN A 259 -14.88 17.62 -10.06
N LYS A 260 -13.78 16.86 -10.16
CA LYS A 260 -12.77 16.99 -11.22
C LYS A 260 -12.32 15.63 -11.80
N GLY A 261 -12.41 15.52 -13.13
CA GLY A 261 -11.78 14.46 -13.94
C GLY A 261 -12.73 13.36 -14.36
N THR A 262 -13.19 13.39 -15.61
CA THR A 262 -14.11 12.40 -16.18
C THR A 262 -13.40 11.08 -16.47
N THR A 263 -13.55 10.07 -15.60
CA THR A 263 -13.38 8.67 -16.01
C THR A 263 -14.70 7.96 -15.79
N LYS A 264 -15.34 7.54 -16.90
CA LYS A 264 -16.63 6.86 -16.90
C LYS A 264 -16.41 5.36 -16.67
N ILE A 265 -16.34 4.92 -15.42
CA ILE A 265 -16.30 3.49 -15.12
C ILE A 265 -17.72 2.95 -15.30
N THR A 266 -17.92 2.08 -16.30
CA THR A 266 -19.22 1.45 -16.55
C THR A 266 -19.12 -0.04 -16.33
N ALA A 267 -19.68 -0.52 -15.22
CA ALA A 267 -20.28 -1.85 -15.16
C ALA A 267 -21.40 -1.82 -14.10
N THR A 268 -22.55 -1.32 -14.51
CA THR A 268 -23.85 -1.45 -13.82
C THR A 268 -23.98 -0.69 -12.48
N THR A 269 -24.41 0.57 -12.62
CA THR A 269 -25.16 1.36 -11.62
C THR A 269 -24.37 1.96 -10.45
N THR A 270 -23.47 2.91 -10.73
CA THR A 270 -23.30 4.23 -10.06
C THR A 270 -22.09 4.92 -10.71
N THR A 271 -22.28 6.09 -11.34
CA THR A 271 -21.18 6.83 -11.99
C THR A 271 -20.43 7.64 -10.93
N THR A 272 -19.39 7.04 -10.32
CA THR A 272 -18.50 7.78 -9.41
C THR A 272 -17.30 8.31 -10.19
N THR A 273 -17.19 9.64 -10.29
CA THR A 273 -16.04 10.33 -10.84
C THR A 273 -14.85 10.19 -9.89
N THR A 274 -13.74 9.58 -10.32
CA THR A 274 -12.48 9.55 -9.54
C THR A 274 -11.45 10.44 -10.20
N THR A 275 -10.66 11.18 -9.41
CA THR A 275 -9.61 12.05 -9.96
C THR A 275 -8.35 11.25 -10.25
N THR A 276 -7.83 11.43 -11.47
CA THR A 276 -6.56 10.84 -11.93
C THR A 276 -5.53 11.92 -12.20
N TYR A 277 -4.25 11.57 -12.03
CA TYR A 277 -3.11 12.46 -12.15
C TYR A 277 -2.06 11.80 -13.06
N PRO A 278 -1.97 12.21 -14.34
CA PRO A 278 -1.05 11.59 -15.29
C PRO A 278 0.40 11.61 -14.81
N ILE A 279 1.10 10.49 -14.98
CA ILE A 279 2.52 10.40 -14.62
C ILE A 279 3.37 10.64 -15.84
N ARG A 280 4.20 11.68 -15.75
CA ARG A 280 5.18 12.05 -16.78
C ARG A 280 6.57 11.62 -16.36
N HIS A 281 7.03 10.52 -16.91
CA HIS A 281 8.33 9.92 -16.63
C HIS A 281 9.43 10.74 -17.32
N SER A 282 10.25 11.39 -16.49
CA SER A 282 11.49 12.04 -16.96
C SER A 282 12.62 11.02 -17.08
N GLY A 283 13.63 11.30 -17.91
CA GLY A 283 14.83 10.46 -18.01
C GLY A 283 15.44 10.14 -16.64
N ARG A 284 15.61 11.16 -15.79
CA ARG A 284 16.09 10.99 -14.41
C ARG A 284 15.25 9.99 -13.60
N PHE A 285 13.93 10.02 -13.75
CA PHE A 285 13.04 9.08 -13.06
C PHE A 285 13.24 7.65 -13.57
N ILE A 286 13.31 7.46 -14.90
CA ILE A 286 13.50 6.14 -15.52
C ILE A 286 14.86 5.55 -15.11
N ILE A 287 15.94 6.33 -15.18
CA ILE A 287 17.28 5.90 -14.75
C ILE A 287 17.29 5.51 -13.27
N ARG A 288 16.52 6.19 -12.42
CA ARG A 288 16.37 5.79 -11.01
C ARG A 288 15.73 4.40 -10.87
N GLN A 289 14.72 4.07 -11.68
CA GLN A 289 14.11 2.73 -11.67
C GLN A 289 15.08 1.65 -12.15
N ILE A 290 15.90 1.95 -13.17
CA ILE A 290 16.98 1.06 -13.63
C ILE A 290 17.99 0.81 -12.50
N ASN A 291 18.41 1.87 -11.82
CA ASN A 291 19.33 1.76 -10.69
C ASN A 291 18.73 0.99 -9.51
N ASN A 292 17.41 1.04 -9.30
CA ASN A 292 16.74 0.18 -8.33
C ASN A 292 16.89 -1.30 -8.70
N GLY A 293 16.81 -1.67 -9.98
CA GLY A 293 17.12 -3.02 -10.44
C GLY A 293 18.58 -3.41 -10.19
N ARG A 294 19.53 -2.51 -10.51
CA ARG A 294 20.97 -2.76 -10.34
C ARG A 294 21.39 -3.09 -8.91
N ARG A 295 20.69 -2.54 -7.91
CA ARG A 295 20.98 -2.79 -6.47
C ARG A 295 20.93 -4.28 -6.11
N TRP A 296 20.15 -5.06 -6.84
CA TRP A 296 19.91 -6.48 -6.53
C TRP A 296 20.84 -7.44 -7.27
N LEU A 297 21.58 -6.97 -8.29
CA LEU A 297 22.38 -7.81 -9.18
C LEU A 297 23.31 -8.77 -8.43
N LYS A 298 24.01 -8.30 -7.38
CA LYS A 298 24.97 -9.12 -6.62
C LYS A 298 24.34 -10.35 -5.94
N MET A 299 23.03 -10.32 -5.71
CA MET A 299 22.27 -11.41 -5.09
C MET A 299 21.79 -12.45 -6.10
N ILE A 300 21.82 -12.15 -7.41
CA ILE A 300 21.36 -13.04 -8.47
C ILE A 300 22.37 -14.16 -8.72
N LYS A 301 21.87 -15.39 -8.90
CA LYS A 301 22.66 -16.58 -9.25
C LYS A 301 22.02 -17.34 -10.41
N PRO A 302 22.81 -17.98 -11.29
CA PRO A 302 24.28 -17.99 -11.34
C PRO A 302 24.89 -16.65 -11.82
N LYS A 303 26.22 -16.50 -11.74
CA LYS A 303 26.92 -15.27 -12.11
C LYS A 303 26.71 -14.87 -13.59
N SER A 304 26.49 -15.84 -14.47
CA SER A 304 26.12 -15.59 -15.86
C SER A 304 24.78 -14.87 -15.98
N LEU A 305 23.76 -15.28 -15.21
CA LEU A 305 22.46 -14.60 -15.19
C LEU A 305 22.57 -13.18 -14.62
N GLU A 306 23.36 -12.97 -13.57
CA GLU A 306 23.66 -11.61 -13.06
C GLU A 306 24.22 -10.72 -14.18
N GLN A 307 25.15 -11.24 -14.98
CA GLN A 307 25.77 -10.50 -16.08
C GLN A 307 24.78 -10.17 -17.20
N GLU A 308 23.90 -11.11 -17.58
CA GLU A 308 22.85 -10.84 -18.58
C GLU A 308 21.85 -9.79 -18.10
N MET A 309 21.42 -9.87 -16.84
CA MET A 309 20.53 -8.86 -16.25
C MET A 309 21.19 -7.48 -16.21
N LYS A 310 22.50 -7.41 -15.93
CA LYS A 310 23.27 -6.16 -15.99
C LYS A 310 23.28 -5.59 -17.42
N ASN A 311 23.59 -6.42 -18.42
CA ASN A 311 23.65 -5.99 -19.82
C ASN A 311 22.30 -5.43 -20.28
N LEU A 312 21.20 -6.09 -19.90
CA LEU A 312 19.84 -5.63 -20.22
C LEU A 312 19.51 -4.27 -19.57
N LEU A 313 19.90 -4.06 -18.31
CA LEU A 313 19.72 -2.77 -17.63
C LEU A 313 20.56 -1.65 -18.27
N ASP A 314 21.78 -1.97 -18.72
CA ASP A 314 22.65 -1.00 -19.40
C ASP A 314 22.09 -0.61 -20.78
N ASP A 315 21.53 -1.57 -21.53
CA ASP A 315 20.85 -1.29 -22.79
C ASP A 315 19.59 -0.44 -22.59
N LEU A 316 18.76 -0.78 -21.61
CA LEU A 316 17.56 0.02 -21.27
C LEU A 316 17.89 1.44 -20.81
N GLU A 317 19.04 1.65 -20.15
CA GLU A 317 19.51 2.99 -19.82
C GLU A 317 19.80 3.82 -21.07
N ASN A 318 20.51 3.24 -22.04
CA ASN A 318 20.78 3.93 -23.31
C ASN A 318 19.49 4.27 -24.06
N GLN A 319 18.56 3.31 -24.14
CA GLN A 319 17.25 3.53 -24.76
C GLN A 319 16.46 4.63 -24.04
N ALA A 320 16.44 4.61 -22.70
CA ALA A 320 15.74 5.62 -21.90
C ALA A 320 16.35 7.02 -22.07
N LEU A 321 17.67 7.14 -22.16
CA LEU A 321 18.35 8.41 -22.40
C LEU A 321 18.00 8.99 -23.76
N GLU A 322 17.94 8.18 -24.82
CA GLU A 322 17.53 8.65 -26.15
C GLU A 322 16.03 9.01 -26.18
N ALA A 323 15.16 8.17 -25.61
CA ALA A 323 13.72 8.43 -25.58
C ALA A 323 13.32 9.67 -24.76
N THR A 324 14.19 10.11 -23.84
CA THR A 324 14.00 11.30 -22.99
C THR A 324 14.97 12.44 -23.29
N LYS A 325 15.62 12.38 -24.46
CA LYS A 325 16.51 13.42 -24.97
C LYS A 325 15.80 14.77 -25.02
N ASP A 326 16.59 15.84 -24.88
CA ASP A 326 16.11 17.23 -24.87
C ASP A 326 15.06 17.53 -23.78
N GLY A 327 15.01 16.71 -22.73
CA GLY A 327 14.09 16.89 -21.60
C GLY A 327 12.68 16.36 -21.86
N LYS A 328 12.46 15.59 -22.94
CA LYS A 328 11.20 14.92 -23.22
C LYS A 328 10.76 14.07 -22.03
N LYS A 329 9.47 14.16 -21.70
CA LYS A 329 8.82 13.31 -20.70
C LYS A 329 7.83 12.40 -21.38
N ILE A 330 7.80 11.15 -20.96
CA ILE A 330 6.91 10.12 -21.52
C ILE A 330 5.75 9.96 -20.54
N GLU A 331 4.53 10.17 -21.02
CA GLU A 331 3.33 10.02 -20.19
C GLU A 331 2.87 8.56 -20.26
N LEU A 332 2.87 7.86 -19.13
CA LEU A 332 2.42 6.48 -19.02
C LEU A 332 1.93 6.22 -17.60
N SER A 333 0.72 5.66 -17.49
CA SER A 333 0.00 5.48 -16.21
C SER A 333 -0.38 6.82 -15.54
N PHE A 334 -1.12 6.75 -14.44
CA PHE A 334 -1.60 7.85 -13.64
C PHE A 334 -1.69 7.43 -12.17
N ASN A 335 -1.56 8.40 -11.27
CA ASN A 335 -1.99 8.24 -9.88
C ASN A 335 -3.48 8.50 -9.78
N TYR A 336 -4.12 7.97 -8.75
CA TYR A 336 -5.53 8.23 -8.46
C TYR A 336 -5.74 8.49 -6.98
N VAL A 337 -6.83 9.21 -6.68
CA VAL A 337 -7.35 9.39 -5.31
C VAL A 337 -8.79 8.91 -5.29
N VAL A 338 -9.05 7.79 -4.60
CA VAL A 338 -10.41 7.32 -4.30
C VAL A 338 -10.82 7.89 -2.94
N SER A 339 -11.96 8.56 -2.88
CA SER A 339 -12.53 9.08 -1.64
C SER A 339 -13.79 8.33 -1.26
N ALA A 340 -13.92 8.02 0.02
CA ALA A 340 -15.11 7.41 0.60
C ALA A 340 -15.52 8.13 1.88
N VAL A 341 -16.79 8.07 2.22
CA VAL A 341 -17.37 8.61 3.45
C VAL A 341 -17.98 7.49 4.29
N LYS A 342 -17.81 7.53 5.62
CA LYS A 342 -18.55 6.66 6.54
C LYS A 342 -20.01 7.08 6.58
N LEU A 343 -20.93 6.15 6.35
CA LEU A 343 -22.35 6.40 6.48
C LEU A 343 -22.72 6.59 7.95
N GLU A 344 -23.65 7.51 8.23
CA GLU A 344 -24.28 7.59 9.55
C GLU A 344 -25.18 6.37 9.75
N GLU A 345 -25.12 5.76 10.92
CA GLU A 345 -26.08 4.72 11.27
C GLU A 345 -27.46 5.36 11.41
N VAL A 346 -28.34 5.07 10.46
CA VAL A 346 -29.75 5.42 10.61
C VAL A 346 -30.33 4.48 11.67
N ILE A 347 -30.39 4.94 12.91
CA ILE A 347 -31.15 4.26 13.96
C ILE A 347 -32.62 4.41 13.56
N ILE A 348 -33.16 3.39 12.90
CA ILE A 348 -34.61 3.30 12.70
C ILE A 348 -35.18 2.86 14.05
N ASP A 349 -35.68 3.81 14.83
CA ASP A 349 -36.46 3.51 16.03
C ASP A 349 -37.63 2.61 15.63
N ALA A 350 -37.60 1.35 16.09
CA ALA A 350 -38.62 0.33 15.83
C ALA A 350 -39.98 0.63 16.49
N ALA A 351 -40.19 1.86 16.98
CA ALA A 351 -41.41 2.29 17.65
C ALA A 351 -42.60 2.57 16.70
N PHE A 352 -42.41 2.51 15.37
CA PHE A 352 -43.46 2.84 14.39
C PHE A 352 -44.24 1.64 13.81
N TYR A 353 -43.99 0.40 14.28
CA TYR A 353 -44.73 -0.80 13.81
C TYR A 353 -45.69 -1.41 14.85
N SER A 354 -46.04 -0.67 15.90
CA SER A 354 -47.10 -1.06 16.84
C SER A 354 -48.20 0.00 16.89
N SER A 355 -49.04 0.03 15.86
CA SER A 355 -50.34 0.71 15.88
C SER A 355 -51.36 -0.06 15.06
#